data_AF-A0A942RR17-F1
#
_entry.id   AF-A0A942RR17-F1
#
_cell.length_a   1.000
_cell.length_b   1.000
_cell.length_c   1.000
_cell.angle_alpha   90.00
_cell.angle_beta   90.00
_cell.angle_gamma   90.00
#
_symmetry.space_group_name_H-M   'P 1'
#
loop_
_entity.id
_entity.type
_entity.pdbx_description
1 polymer ?
#
loop_
_entity_poly.entity_id
_entity_poly.type
_entity_poly.pdbx_seq_one_letter_code
_entity_poly.pdbx_strand_id
1 'polypeptide(L)'
;MKYAVEKGGKDMNSQLTVRLPDNLEKDISMLAKKLHLRRADVVRMALEIFVKETAGSNESSPYDRVKSLLGSVSTGISDLGESHREHLLRKFRRSA
;
A
#
# COMPACT_ATOMS: atom_id res chain seq x y z
N MET A 1 -18.20 -21.17 -24.21
CA MET A 1 -17.62 -20.48 -23.05
C MET A 1 -18.13 -19.05 -23.03
N LYS A 2 -18.98 -18.70 -22.06
CA LYS A 2 -19.55 -17.36 -21.91
C LYS A 2 -18.59 -16.56 -21.04
N TYR A 3 -17.92 -15.56 -21.61
CA TYR A 3 -17.23 -14.56 -20.81
C TYR A 3 -18.30 -13.65 -20.21
N ALA A 4 -18.58 -13.85 -18.92
CA ALA A 4 -19.36 -12.93 -18.12
C ALA A 4 -18.51 -11.68 -17.91
N VAL A 5 -18.81 -10.63 -18.69
CA VAL A 5 -18.36 -9.29 -18.37
C VAL A 5 -19.26 -8.80 -17.25
N GLU A 6 -18.74 -8.83 -16.01
CA GLU A 6 -19.39 -8.21 -14.87
C GLU A 6 -19.68 -6.74 -15.20
N LYS A 7 -20.95 -6.40 -15.39
CA LYS A 7 -21.41 -5.02 -15.46
C LYS A 7 -21.35 -4.40 -14.07
N GLY A 8 -20.16 -4.03 -13.63
CA GLY A 8 -19.97 -3.02 -12.60
C GLY A 8 -20.26 -1.64 -13.18
N GLY A 9 -21.54 -1.34 -13.46
CA GLY A 9 -21.98 0.00 -13.83
C GLY A 9 -21.85 0.93 -12.64
N LYS A 10 -20.65 1.44 -12.38
CA LYS A 10 -20.39 2.45 -11.35
C LYS A 10 -20.97 3.77 -11.85
N ASP A 11 -21.98 4.29 -11.16
CA ASP A 11 -22.63 5.55 -11.51
C ASP A 11 -21.59 6.69 -11.59
N MET A 12 -21.35 7.20 -12.80
CA MET A 12 -20.42 8.29 -13.08
C MET A 12 -21.09 9.63 -12.74
N ASN A 13 -21.28 9.89 -11.43
CA ASN A 13 -22.11 11.00 -10.95
C ASN A 13 -21.34 12.31 -10.68
N SER A 14 -20.02 12.34 -10.89
CA SER A 14 -19.18 13.51 -10.61
C SER A 14 -18.33 13.93 -11.81
N GLN A 15 -18.28 15.24 -12.07
CA GLN A 15 -17.49 15.86 -13.13
C GLN A 15 -16.40 16.75 -12.51
N LEU A 16 -15.17 16.61 -12.99
CA LEU A 16 -14.02 17.42 -12.62
C LEU A 16 -13.48 18.13 -13.87
N THR A 17 -13.33 19.45 -13.82
CA THR A 17 -12.72 20.25 -14.89
C THR A 17 -11.40 20.83 -14.40
N VAL A 18 -10.31 20.50 -15.07
CA VAL A 18 -8.94 20.93 -14.69
C VAL A 18 -8.27 21.59 -15.89
N ARG A 19 -7.55 22.68 -15.64
CA ARG A 19 -6.66 23.27 -16.66
C ARG A 19 -5.35 22.50 -16.67
N LEU A 20 -4.97 22.00 -17.85
CA LEU A 20 -3.76 21.21 -18.04
C LEU A 20 -2.70 22.06 -18.75
N PRO A 21 -1.42 21.92 -18.36
CA PRO A 21 -0.30 22.40 -19.16
C PRO A 21 -0.27 21.76 -20.56
N ASP A 22 0.17 22.50 -21.58
CA ASP A 22 0.16 22.06 -22.98
C ASP A 22 0.97 20.77 -23.22
N ASN A 23 2.06 20.57 -22.47
CA ASN A 23 2.86 19.34 -22.54
C ASN A 23 2.05 18.12 -22.04
N LEU A 24 1.33 18.27 -20.93
CA LEU A 24 0.56 17.18 -20.35
C LEU A 24 -0.63 16.80 -21.23
N GLU A 25 -1.27 17.76 -21.90
CA GLU A 25 -2.32 17.48 -22.89
C GLU A 25 -1.79 16.61 -24.04
N LYS A 26 -0.61 16.97 -24.58
CA LYS A 26 0.03 16.22 -25.67
C LYS A 26 0.36 14.80 -25.27
N ASP A 27 0.91 14.62 -24.07
CA ASP A 27 1.28 13.30 -23.55
C ASP A 27 0.04 12.41 -23.35
N ILE A 28 -1.04 12.94 -22.78
CA ILE A 28 -2.31 12.24 -22.62
C ILE A 28 -2.90 11.87 -24.00
N SER A 29 -2.87 12.80 -24.95
CA SER A 29 -3.37 12.58 -26.31
C SER A 29 -2.57 11.50 -27.05
N MET A 30 -1.25 11.46 -26.87
CA MET A 30 -0.39 10.42 -27.44
C MET A 30 -0.64 9.05 -26.81
N LEU A 31 -0.75 8.99 -25.47
CA LEU A 31 -1.05 7.75 -24.74
C LEU A 31 -2.43 7.19 -25.11
N ALA A 32 -3.44 8.06 -25.23
CA ALA A 32 -4.78 7.68 -25.65
C ALA A 32 -4.76 7.01 -27.04
N LYS A 33 -4.01 7.58 -28.00
CA LYS A 33 -3.84 7.00 -29.34
C LYS A 33 -3.14 5.64 -29.29
N LYS A 34 -2.05 5.53 -28.53
CA LYS A 34 -1.25 4.30 -28.42
C LYS A 34 -2.03 3.15 -27.79
N LEU A 35 -2.89 3.45 -26.82
CA LEU A 35 -3.69 2.46 -26.10
C LEU A 35 -5.07 2.24 -26.72
N HIS A 36 -5.43 2.97 -27.78
CA HIS A 36 -6.78 2.99 -28.37
C HIS A 36 -7.89 3.30 -27.36
N LEU A 37 -7.60 4.18 -26.40
CA LEU A 37 -8.52 4.60 -25.33
C LEU A 37 -8.94 6.05 -25.50
N ARG A 38 -10.05 6.44 -24.85
CA ARG A 38 -10.43 7.85 -24.78
C ARG A 38 -9.52 8.59 -23.80
N ARG A 39 -9.26 9.88 -24.07
CA ARG A 39 -8.49 10.75 -23.16
C ARG A 39 -9.03 10.71 -21.72
N ALA A 40 -10.36 10.73 -21.57
CA ALA A 40 -11.02 10.64 -20.27
C ALA A 40 -10.74 9.31 -19.54
N ASP A 41 -10.56 8.21 -20.27
CA ASP A 41 -10.26 6.91 -19.68
C ASP A 41 -8.81 6.85 -19.20
N VAL A 42 -7.88 7.41 -19.98
CA VAL A 42 -6.49 7.57 -19.58
C VAL A 42 -6.36 8.43 -18.32
N VAL A 43 -7.06 9.57 -18.28
CA VAL A 43 -7.08 10.46 -17.10
C VAL A 43 -7.68 9.75 -15.89
N ARG A 44 -8.79 9.02 -16.07
CA ARG A 44 -9.42 8.27 -14.98
C ARG A 44 -8.48 7.21 -14.41
N MET A 45 -7.85 6.41 -15.26
CA MET A 45 -6.89 5.39 -14.84
C MET A 45 -5.72 6.02 -14.08
N ALA A 46 -5.16 7.12 -14.59
CA ALA A 46 -4.06 7.81 -13.93
C ALA A 46 -4.46 8.31 -12.53
N LEU A 47 -5.66 8.90 -12.39
CA LEU A 47 -6.18 9.34 -11.10
C LEU A 47 -6.46 8.18 -10.15
N GLU A 48 -7.02 7.07 -10.62
CA GLU A 48 -7.26 5.87 -9.81
C GLU A 48 -5.95 5.29 -9.27
N ILE A 49 -4.91 5.19 -10.12
CA ILE A 49 -3.59 4.72 -9.72
C ILE A 49 -2.98 5.69 -8.69
N PHE A 50 -2.99 6.99 -8.98
CA PHE A 50 -2.44 8.01 -8.09
C PHE A 50 -3.11 8.00 -6.71
N VAL A 51 -4.45 7.93 -6.65
CA VAL A 51 -5.18 7.85 -5.38
C VAL A 51 -4.86 6.55 -4.64
N LYS A 52 -4.77 5.43 -5.35
CA LYS A 52 -4.42 4.14 -4.73
C LYS A 52 -3.01 4.13 -4.17
N GLU A 53 -2.04 4.70 -4.88
CA GLU A 53 -0.65 4.79 -4.43
C GLU A 53 -0.49 5.74 -3.25
N THR A 54 -1.14 6.91 -3.30
CA THR A 54 -1.14 7.87 -2.20
C THR A 54 -1.88 7.35 -0.96
N ALA A 55 -2.98 6.61 -1.15
CA ALA A 55 -3.66 5.92 -0.05
C ALA A 55 -2.82 4.77 0.52
N GLY A 56 -2.14 4.01 -0.34
CA GLY A 56 -1.23 2.93 0.03
C GLY A 56 0.03 3.40 0.74
N SER A 57 0.50 4.64 0.53
CA SER A 57 1.58 5.23 1.33
C SER A 57 1.18 5.58 2.77
N ASN A 58 -0.12 5.52 3.11
CA ASN A 58 -0.62 5.53 4.49
C ASN A 58 -0.87 4.12 5.04
N GLU A 59 -0.68 3.05 4.26
CA GLU A 59 -0.61 1.70 4.80
C GLU A 59 0.73 1.54 5.51
N SER A 60 0.70 1.91 6.80
CA SER A 60 1.42 1.33 7.91
C SER A 60 2.90 1.01 7.65
N SER A 61 3.78 1.72 8.38
CA SER A 61 5.22 1.48 8.34
C SER A 61 5.52 -0.02 8.35
N PRO A 62 6.60 -0.51 7.72
CA PRO A 62 6.99 -1.92 7.84
C PRO A 62 6.93 -2.44 9.28
N TYR A 63 7.18 -1.55 10.25
CA TYR A 63 6.96 -1.75 11.69
C TYR A 63 5.50 -2.10 12.07
N ASP A 64 4.52 -1.34 11.60
CA ASP A 64 3.10 -1.58 11.86
C ASP A 64 2.60 -2.90 11.24
N ARG A 65 3.15 -3.30 10.08
CA ARG A 65 2.88 -4.61 9.47
C ARG A 65 3.34 -5.78 10.32
N VAL A 66 4.43 -5.63 11.06
CA VAL A 66 5.01 -6.69 11.91
C VAL A 66 4.68 -6.50 13.38
N LYS A 67 3.96 -5.45 13.79
CA LYS A 67 3.61 -5.16 15.19
C LYS A 67 2.87 -6.31 15.88
N SER A 68 1.99 -7.01 15.16
CA SER A 68 1.29 -8.19 15.69
C SER A 68 2.20 -9.41 15.83
N LEU A 69 3.28 -9.49 15.04
CA LEU A 69 4.30 -10.55 15.11
C LEU A 69 5.36 -10.26 16.18
N LEU A 70 5.64 -8.99 16.45
CA LEU A 70 6.59 -8.53 17.48
C LEU A 70 6.10 -8.80 18.92
N GLY A 71 4.82 -9.15 19.11
CA GLY A 71 4.23 -9.48 20.41
C GLY A 71 3.83 -10.94 20.58
N SER A 72 4.01 -11.82 19.59
CA SER A 72 3.61 -13.22 19.66
C SER A 72 4.82 -14.15 19.78
N VAL A 73 5.52 -14.07 20.91
CA VAL A 73 6.34 -15.18 21.40
C VAL A 73 5.76 -15.62 22.74
N SER A 74 4.53 -16.13 22.72
CA SER A 74 3.95 -16.89 23.82
C SER A 74 4.53 -18.32 23.83
N THR A 75 5.84 -18.47 23.65
CA THR A 75 6.50 -19.79 23.62
C THR A 75 6.70 -20.37 25.02
N GLY A 76 6.13 -19.74 26.06
CA GLY A 76 6.31 -20.18 27.45
C GLY A 76 7.74 -20.03 27.97
N ILE A 77 8.63 -19.41 27.18
CA ILE A 77 9.99 -19.06 27.60
C ILE A 77 9.91 -17.62 28.11
N SER A 78 10.09 -17.45 29.42
CA SER A 78 10.07 -16.13 30.07
C SER A 78 10.91 -15.12 29.30
N ASP A 79 10.26 -13.99 29.04
CA ASP A 79 10.76 -12.70 28.59
C ASP A 79 12.29 -12.54 28.62
N LEU A 80 12.92 -12.65 27.45
CA LEU A 80 14.35 -12.40 27.26
C LEU A 80 14.73 -10.94 27.50
N GLY A 81 13.76 -10.02 27.54
CA GLY A 81 13.95 -8.59 27.78
C GLY A 81 13.84 -8.24 29.26
N GLU A 82 12.75 -8.63 29.92
CA GLU A 82 12.44 -8.15 31.28
C GLU A 82 13.34 -8.80 32.35
N SER A 83 13.74 -10.07 32.16
CA SER A 83 14.62 -10.79 33.09
C SER A 83 16.08 -10.95 32.62
N HIS A 84 16.47 -10.23 31.55
CA HIS A 84 17.81 -10.35 30.97
C HIS A 84 18.92 -10.13 31.99
N ARG A 85 18.75 -9.11 32.84
CA ARG A 85 19.72 -8.74 33.88
C ARG A 85 19.91 -9.86 34.90
N GLU A 86 18.82 -10.46 35.38
CA GLU A 86 18.90 -11.58 36.32
C GLU A 86 19.60 -12.79 35.71
N HIS A 87 19.32 -13.08 34.44
CA HIS A 87 19.91 -14.21 33.74
C HIS A 87 21.44 -14.04 33.57
N LEU A 88 21.89 -12.84 33.20
CA LEU A 88 23.32 -12.51 33.13
C LEU A 88 24.00 -12.60 34.50
N LEU A 89 23.38 -12.06 35.55
CA LEU A 89 23.91 -12.15 36.92
C LEU A 89 24.04 -13.61 37.40
N ARG A 90 23.07 -14.47 37.07
CA ARG A 90 23.12 -15.91 37.37
C ARG A 90 24.26 -16.61 36.63
N LYS A 91 24.53 -16.22 35.39
CA LYS A 91 25.62 -16.78 34.58
C LYS A 91 27.00 -16.39 35.14
N PHE A 92 27.18 -15.12 35.52
CA PHE A 92 28.44 -14.66 36.13
C PHE A 92 28.74 -15.35 37.47
N ARG A 93 27.71 -15.62 38.29
CA ARG A 93 27.87 -16.36 39.57
C ARG A 93 28.20 -17.85 39.40
N ARG A 94 27.98 -18.45 38.23
CA ARG A 94 28.35 -19.84 37.94
C ARG A 94 29.76 -19.99 37.36
N SER A 95 30.37 -18.88 36.94
CA SER A 95 31.72 -18.83 36.37
C SER A 95 32.76 -18.26 37.33
N ALA A 96 32.38 -18.08 38.61
CA ALA A 96 33.26 -17.80 39.73
C ALA A 96 33.24 -19.01 40.67
#